data_AF-A0A812M4H3-F1
#
_entry.id   AF-A0A812M4H3-F1
#
_cell.length_a   1.000
_cell.length_b   1.000
_cell.length_c   1.000
_cell.angle_alpha   90.00
_cell.angle_beta   90.00
_cell.angle_gamma   90.00
#
_symmetry.space_group_name_H-M   'P 1'
#
loop_
_entity.id
_entity.type
_entity.pdbx_description
1 polymer ?
#
loop_
_entity_poly.entity_id
_entity_poly.type
_entity_poly.pdbx_seq_one_letter_code
_entity_poly.pdbx_strand_id
1 'polypeptide(L)'
;MFSGSVKLQEKCKHCGRSWTEHKGVISEAHLQTFLQQKQKSQEDKDKKEAEAKHAAAAKKLAKKRASQAVEDDWLFGQDAAKDEPPKLEDDSDDDLGFRMFSAADFVNSDPGPPEPNRQLKVVNLIDWGECDVAQELAGAGEATGSSASTMAPPVEARHTPPDPRGGGEMNFQESFGSAPNLAPVPQPGNQDLLTEIQHLRQMLADANEEKDIQVAIVRDEVLEKQQQIQELTRQKSETEALLREARQKIENDASHTADAAVPEQLAEVQQLRAHVAEAEAKLEAWETKDAATSVEIQQLRARVAETEAQLEGQKPHDQSEVLHLRARADEAEALLKALQQRDPTAQAEANRGDAAPQDQTSEVEQLKVRAAQAEERLQALQQKDVDSSAELQQLRVRAAEAEAQLEAMKHEQQAKQAELEAWQKKDAATSAEVQQLKAQAAEAQAKLEASQATQGAQPPEEPSAEVQLLRVRCAQAEDRLEALQQKDASSSAEVVQLRARLSEAEAQLEALQRSTALPEQHAEDAQAAKALRDVRMHAEQQLAWILQRMGVTHQAAELQKVGRAPCV
;
A
#
# COMPACT_ATOMS: atom_id res chain seq x y z
N MET A 1 -31.51 -0.08 45.17
CA MET A 1 -31.01 -1.40 45.64
C MET A 1 -30.54 -2.17 44.43
N PHE A 2 -29.41 -2.88 44.56
CA PHE A 2 -28.64 -3.63 43.54
C PHE A 2 -27.74 -2.85 42.58
N SER A 3 -26.72 -2.19 43.15
CA SER A 3 -25.43 -1.99 42.46
C SER A 3 -24.45 -3.07 42.96
N GLY A 4 -24.63 -4.29 42.47
CA GLY A 4 -23.72 -5.41 42.75
C GLY A 4 -22.64 -5.48 41.69
N SER A 5 -21.59 -4.66 41.79
CA SER A 5 -20.40 -4.80 40.95
C SER A 5 -19.71 -6.11 41.31
N VAL A 6 -19.93 -7.15 40.50
CA VAL A 6 -19.24 -8.42 40.58
C VAL A 6 -17.76 -8.15 40.30
N LYS A 7 -16.95 -8.03 41.34
CA LYS A 7 -15.49 -8.05 41.22
C LYS A 7 -15.10 -9.44 40.72
N LEU A 8 -14.94 -9.58 39.41
CA LEU A 8 -14.36 -10.76 38.78
C LEU A 8 -13.04 -11.07 39.48
N GLN A 9 -12.97 -12.21 40.17
CA GLN A 9 -11.77 -12.63 40.87
C GLN A 9 -10.67 -12.86 39.85
N GLU A 10 -9.61 -12.04 39.90
CA GLU A 10 -8.43 -12.10 39.05
C GLU A 10 -7.51 -13.29 39.40
N LYS A 11 -8.06 -14.50 39.45
CA LYS A 11 -7.26 -15.72 39.66
C LYS A 11 -7.07 -16.46 38.35
N CYS A 12 -5.84 -16.87 38.07
CA CYS A 12 -5.52 -17.72 36.93
C CYS A 12 -6.27 -19.05 37.06
N LYS A 13 -7.01 -19.41 36.01
CA LYS A 13 -7.88 -20.60 35.99
C LYS A 13 -7.11 -21.92 36.15
N HIS A 14 -5.82 -21.93 35.81
CA HIS A 14 -4.98 -23.13 35.85
C HIS A 14 -4.27 -23.37 37.18
N CYS A 15 -3.98 -22.34 37.97
CA CYS A 15 -3.20 -22.48 39.21
C CYS A 15 -3.83 -21.79 40.44
N GLY A 16 -4.91 -21.01 40.27
CA GLY A 16 -5.61 -20.32 41.36
C GLY A 16 -4.88 -19.11 41.96
N ARG A 17 -3.68 -18.75 41.49
CA ARG A 17 -2.92 -17.57 41.91
C ARG A 17 -3.40 -16.30 41.20
N SER A 18 -3.13 -15.13 41.76
CA SER A 18 -3.54 -13.88 41.13
C SER A 18 -2.77 -13.62 39.82
N TRP A 19 -3.40 -13.02 38.82
CA TRP A 19 -2.75 -12.70 37.53
C TRP A 19 -1.50 -11.83 37.67
N THR A 20 -1.42 -11.02 38.73
CA THR A 20 -0.25 -10.21 39.07
C THR A 20 1.00 -11.03 39.38
N GLU A 21 0.86 -12.24 39.94
CA GLU A 21 1.99 -13.14 40.21
C GLU A 21 2.53 -13.81 38.93
N HIS A 22 1.75 -13.80 37.85
CA HIS A 22 2.17 -14.35 36.55
C HIS A 22 2.90 -13.34 35.67
N LYS A 23 2.96 -12.07 36.07
CA LYS A 23 3.65 -11.03 35.32
C LYS A 23 5.16 -11.32 35.29
N GLY A 24 5.65 -11.73 34.12
CA GLY A 24 7.06 -12.09 33.89
C GLY A 24 7.38 -13.59 34.00
N VAL A 25 6.42 -14.44 34.39
CA VAL A 25 6.60 -15.91 34.46
C VAL A 25 6.22 -16.59 33.14
N ILE A 26 5.39 -15.93 32.31
CA ILE A 26 5.08 -16.41 30.96
C ILE A 26 6.27 -16.04 30.07
N SER A 27 7.03 -17.05 29.62
CA SER A 27 8.11 -16.86 28.67
C SER A 27 7.59 -16.26 27.36
N GLU A 28 8.36 -15.37 26.75
CA GLU A 28 8.02 -14.69 25.49
C GLU A 28 7.59 -15.68 24.39
N ALA A 29 8.23 -16.85 24.32
CA ALA A 29 7.87 -17.91 23.36
C ALA A 29 6.42 -18.41 23.52
N HIS A 30 5.91 -18.52 24.75
CA HIS A 30 4.52 -18.92 25.00
C HIS A 30 3.53 -17.80 24.66
N LEU A 31 3.92 -16.53 24.86
CA LEU A 31 3.12 -15.39 24.41
C LEU A 31 3.04 -15.36 22.88
N GLN A 32 4.15 -15.55 22.18
CA GLN A 32 4.16 -15.60 20.72
C GLN A 32 3.31 -16.75 20.17
N THR A 33 3.38 -17.93 20.78
CA THR A 33 2.54 -19.08 20.37
C THR A 33 1.05 -18.78 20.55
N PHE A 34 0.68 -18.15 21.67
CA PHE A 34 -0.71 -17.74 21.92
C PHE A 34 -1.19 -16.65 20.96
N LEU A 35 -0.35 -15.67 20.65
CA LEU A 35 -0.66 -14.62 19.68
C LEU A 35 -0.82 -15.18 18.27
N GLN A 36 0.06 -16.09 17.83
CA GLN A 36 -0.07 -16.80 16.56
C GLN A 36 -1.34 -17.64 16.50
N GLN A 37 -1.68 -18.36 17.58
CA GLN A 37 -2.91 -19.15 17.64
C GLN A 37 -4.16 -18.26 17.60
N LYS A 38 -4.12 -17.10 18.27
CA LYS A 38 -5.21 -16.11 18.24
C LYS A 38 -5.36 -15.50 16.84
N GLN A 39 -4.25 -15.16 16.19
CA GLN A 39 -4.24 -14.64 14.82
C GLN A 39 -4.80 -15.67 13.84
N LYS A 40 -4.35 -16.93 13.90
CA LYS A 40 -4.87 -18.03 13.07
C LYS A 40 -6.36 -18.28 13.28
N SER A 41 -6.84 -18.23 14.52
CA SER A 41 -8.27 -18.37 14.83
C SER A 41 -9.11 -17.23 14.25
N GLN A 42 -8.57 -16.01 14.21
CA GLN A 42 -9.22 -14.86 13.61
C GLN A 42 -9.23 -14.99 12.07
N GLU A 43 -8.12 -15.35 11.45
CA GLU A 43 -8.02 -15.62 10.01
C GLU A 43 -8.98 -16.74 9.56
N ASP A 44 -9.06 -17.85 10.32
CA ASP A 44 -10.01 -18.94 10.06
C ASP A 44 -11.47 -18.48 10.18
N LYS A 45 -11.76 -17.55 11.09
CA LYS A 45 -13.10 -16.97 11.27
C LYS A 45 -13.46 -16.04 10.10
N ASP A 46 -12.53 -15.17 9.70
CA ASP A 46 -12.72 -14.21 8.61
C ASP A 46 -12.84 -14.94 7.26
N LYS A 47 -12.05 -16.01 7.05
CA LYS A 47 -12.18 -16.89 5.88
C LYS A 47 -13.55 -17.56 5.81
N LYS A 48 -14.06 -18.11 6.93
CA LYS A 48 -15.40 -18.70 6.99
C LYS A 48 -16.50 -17.68 6.73
N GLU A 49 -16.35 -16.44 7.20
CA GLU A 49 -17.30 -15.36 6.92
C GLU A 49 -17.27 -14.96 5.44
N ALA A 50 -16.09 -14.86 4.82
CA ALA A 50 -15.95 -14.56 3.41
C ALA A 50 -16.60 -15.66 2.54
N GLU A 51 -16.32 -16.93 2.81
CA GLU A 51 -16.94 -18.07 2.11
C GLU A 51 -18.48 -18.06 2.27
N ALA A 52 -18.99 -17.74 3.47
CA ALA A 52 -20.43 -17.62 3.69
C ALA A 52 -21.05 -16.44 2.92
N LYS A 53 -20.35 -15.30 2.82
CA LYS A 53 -20.78 -14.14 2.01
C LYS A 53 -20.80 -14.46 0.52
N HIS A 54 -19.77 -15.12 -0.01
CA HIS A 54 -19.73 -15.55 -1.41
C HIS A 54 -20.83 -16.57 -1.71
N ALA A 55 -21.07 -17.53 -0.82
CA ALA A 55 -22.16 -18.49 -0.98
C ALA A 55 -23.55 -17.82 -0.94
N ALA A 56 -23.75 -16.81 -0.09
CA ALA A 56 -24.99 -16.04 -0.03
C ALA A 56 -25.19 -15.18 -1.29
N ALA A 57 -24.13 -14.55 -1.82
CA ALA A 57 -24.16 -13.80 -3.06
C ALA A 57 -24.49 -14.70 -4.26
N ALA A 58 -23.84 -15.86 -4.37
CA ALA A 58 -24.12 -16.84 -5.42
C ALA A 58 -25.58 -17.33 -5.36
N LYS A 59 -26.12 -17.59 -4.16
CA LYS A 59 -27.55 -17.95 -3.99
C LYS A 59 -28.49 -16.82 -4.39
N LYS A 60 -28.17 -15.56 -4.07
CA LYS A 60 -28.96 -14.39 -4.50
C LYS A 60 -28.95 -14.24 -6.02
N LEU A 61 -27.79 -14.41 -6.66
CA LEU A 61 -27.67 -14.35 -8.12
C LEU A 61 -28.44 -15.48 -8.81
N ALA A 62 -28.32 -16.71 -8.29
CA ALA A 62 -29.09 -17.86 -8.79
C ALA A 62 -30.60 -17.66 -8.61
N LYS A 63 -31.05 -17.11 -7.47
CA LYS A 63 -32.46 -16.79 -7.24
C LYS A 63 -32.94 -15.67 -8.17
N LYS A 64 -32.13 -14.63 -8.41
CA LYS A 64 -32.44 -13.55 -9.36
C LYS A 64 -32.61 -14.11 -10.77
N ARG A 65 -31.70 -14.99 -11.21
CA ARG A 65 -31.76 -15.68 -12.51
C ARG A 65 -32.96 -16.62 -12.61
N ALA A 66 -33.35 -17.28 -11.53
CA ALA A 66 -34.53 -18.15 -11.50
C ALA A 66 -35.87 -17.38 -11.43
N SER A 67 -35.89 -16.17 -10.87
CA SER A 67 -37.09 -15.31 -10.80
C SER A 67 -37.27 -14.42 -12.03
N GLN A 68 -36.24 -14.28 -12.85
CA GLN A 68 -36.35 -13.61 -14.15
C GLN A 68 -37.13 -14.56 -15.06
N ALA A 69 -38.34 -14.15 -15.44
CA ALA A 69 -39.27 -14.98 -16.19
C ALA A 69 -38.64 -15.44 -17.52
N VAL A 70 -38.82 -16.72 -17.85
CA VAL A 70 -38.40 -17.32 -19.13
C VAL A 70 -38.96 -16.56 -20.35
N GLU A 71 -40.01 -15.79 -20.15
CA GLU A 71 -40.69 -15.01 -21.20
C GLU A 71 -39.89 -13.77 -21.66
N ASP A 72 -38.94 -13.26 -20.86
CA ASP A 72 -38.05 -12.15 -21.26
C ASP A 72 -36.79 -12.62 -22.01
N ASP A 73 -36.36 -13.88 -21.80
CA ASP A 73 -35.19 -14.45 -22.49
C ASP A 73 -35.48 -14.73 -23.98
N TRP A 74 -36.76 -14.86 -24.35
CA TRP A 74 -37.19 -15.03 -25.74
C TRP A 74 -37.41 -13.69 -26.47
N LEU A 75 -37.80 -12.64 -25.75
CA LEU A 75 -38.10 -11.33 -26.35
C LEU A 75 -36.84 -10.50 -26.66
N PHE A 76 -35.72 -10.75 -25.94
CA PHE A 76 -34.44 -10.06 -26.15
C PHE A 76 -33.32 -10.98 -26.71
N GLY A 77 -33.63 -12.25 -26.98
CA GLY A 77 -32.62 -13.30 -27.18
C GLY A 77 -32.16 -13.61 -28.61
N GLN A 78 -32.55 -12.86 -29.65
CA GLN A 78 -32.17 -13.25 -31.03
C GLN A 78 -31.30 -12.28 -31.84
N ASP A 79 -31.11 -11.01 -31.43
CA ASP A 79 -30.25 -10.08 -32.19
C ASP A 79 -29.24 -9.27 -31.34
N ALA A 80 -29.11 -9.53 -30.04
CA ALA A 80 -28.18 -8.80 -29.16
C ALA A 80 -26.90 -9.56 -28.76
N ALA A 81 -26.67 -10.78 -29.29
CA ALA A 81 -25.49 -11.59 -28.99
C ALA A 81 -24.31 -11.31 -29.94
N LYS A 82 -24.03 -10.04 -30.23
CA LYS A 82 -22.86 -9.62 -31.02
C LYS A 82 -22.03 -8.47 -30.44
N ASP A 83 -22.30 -8.04 -29.22
CA ASP A 83 -21.38 -7.17 -28.47
C ASP A 83 -21.00 -7.86 -27.16
N GLU A 84 -20.12 -8.85 -27.29
CA GLU A 84 -19.29 -9.33 -26.19
C GLU A 84 -18.33 -8.18 -25.81
N PRO A 85 -18.23 -7.78 -24.53
CA PRO A 85 -17.22 -6.82 -24.11
C PRO A 85 -15.83 -7.41 -24.40
N PRO A 86 -14.85 -6.61 -24.85
CA PRO A 86 -13.52 -7.12 -25.18
C PRO A 86 -12.92 -7.80 -23.95
N LYS A 87 -12.85 -9.13 -24.00
CA LYS A 87 -11.91 -9.91 -23.21
C LYS A 87 -10.52 -9.53 -23.68
N LEU A 88 -9.81 -8.77 -22.85
CA LEU A 88 -8.36 -8.73 -22.86
C LEU A 88 -7.88 -10.07 -22.26
N GLU A 89 -7.84 -11.10 -23.09
CA GLU A 89 -6.92 -12.24 -22.94
C GLU A 89 -5.60 -11.78 -23.56
N ASP A 90 -4.52 -11.68 -22.78
CA ASP A 90 -3.56 -12.79 -22.62
C ASP A 90 -3.01 -13.27 -23.96
N ASP A 91 -1.99 -12.56 -24.45
CA ASP A 91 -1.05 -13.03 -25.46
C ASP A 91 -0.31 -14.27 -24.92
N SER A 92 -0.85 -15.44 -25.26
CA SER A 92 -0.28 -16.75 -24.99
C SER A 92 -0.14 -17.53 -26.30
N ASP A 93 1.09 -17.65 -26.79
CA ASP A 93 1.70 -18.93 -27.18
C ASP A 93 0.88 -19.89 -28.09
N ASP A 94 0.57 -19.47 -29.32
CA ASP A 94 -0.03 -20.35 -30.36
C ASP A 94 0.83 -20.48 -31.63
N ASP A 95 2.13 -20.68 -31.45
CA ASP A 95 3.06 -21.10 -32.53
C ASP A 95 3.19 -22.64 -32.62
N LEU A 96 2.11 -23.36 -32.30
CA LEU A 96 1.98 -24.81 -32.56
C LEU A 96 0.65 -25.12 -33.28
N GLY A 97 0.53 -24.57 -34.49
CA GLY A 97 -0.01 -25.23 -35.68
C GLY A 97 -1.12 -26.28 -35.51
N PHE A 98 -2.36 -25.84 -35.36
CA PHE A 98 -3.52 -26.64 -35.78
C PHE A 98 -3.63 -26.59 -37.31
N ARG A 99 -3.09 -27.63 -37.97
CA ARG A 99 -3.37 -27.90 -39.39
C ARG A 99 -4.86 -28.18 -39.55
N MET A 100 -5.58 -27.28 -40.21
CA MET A 100 -6.91 -27.60 -40.74
C MET A 100 -6.76 -28.70 -41.79
N PHE A 101 -7.29 -29.89 -41.49
CA PHE A 101 -7.45 -30.95 -42.47
C PHE A 101 -8.37 -30.44 -43.59
N SER A 102 -7.85 -30.46 -44.81
CA SER A 102 -8.61 -30.08 -45.99
C SER A 102 -9.54 -31.23 -46.38
N ALA A 103 -10.63 -30.95 -47.09
CA ALA A 103 -11.58 -31.99 -47.51
C ALA A 103 -10.95 -33.11 -48.37
N ALA A 104 -9.72 -32.92 -48.88
CA ALA A 104 -8.94 -33.96 -49.54
C ALA A 104 -8.39 -35.03 -48.57
N ASP A 105 -8.18 -34.70 -47.29
CA ASP A 105 -7.61 -35.59 -46.28
C ASP A 105 -8.61 -36.63 -45.75
N PHE A 106 -9.91 -36.44 -46.03
CA PHE A 106 -10.98 -37.37 -45.64
C PHE A 106 -11.23 -38.48 -46.67
N VAL A 107 -10.62 -38.44 -47.86
CA VAL A 107 -10.91 -39.42 -48.92
C VAL A 107 -10.06 -40.70 -48.81
N ASN A 108 -9.01 -40.72 -47.99
CA ASN A 108 -8.08 -41.85 -47.88
C ASN A 108 -8.07 -42.58 -46.52
N SER A 109 -9.05 -42.34 -45.65
CA SER A 109 -9.15 -43.05 -44.36
C SER A 109 -10.26 -44.09 -44.39
N ASP A 110 -9.90 -45.34 -44.68
CA ASP A 110 -10.80 -46.50 -44.59
C ASP A 110 -11.31 -46.66 -43.14
N PRO A 111 -12.63 -46.71 -42.91
CA PRO A 111 -13.18 -46.90 -41.57
C PRO A 111 -13.04 -48.37 -41.13
N GLY A 112 -12.09 -48.63 -40.23
CA GLY A 112 -12.00 -49.89 -39.50
C GLY A 112 -13.22 -50.10 -38.58
N PRO A 113 -13.59 -51.35 -38.28
CA PRO A 113 -14.83 -51.67 -37.58
C PRO A 113 -14.81 -51.26 -36.10
N PRO A 114 -15.97 -50.88 -35.53
CA PRO A 114 -16.08 -50.31 -34.19
C PRO A 114 -15.87 -51.38 -33.10
N GLU A 115 -14.83 -51.25 -32.29
CA GLU A 115 -14.68 -52.03 -31.06
C GLU A 115 -15.56 -51.48 -29.93
N PRO A 116 -16.31 -52.33 -29.21
CA PRO A 116 -17.14 -51.89 -28.11
C PRO A 116 -16.34 -51.76 -26.80
N ASN A 117 -16.48 -50.58 -26.19
CA ASN A 117 -16.62 -50.39 -24.75
C ASN A 117 -15.40 -50.73 -23.86
N ARG A 118 -14.46 -49.79 -23.75
CA ARG A 118 -13.48 -49.77 -22.64
C ARG A 118 -13.85 -48.68 -21.64
N GLN A 119 -14.27 -49.11 -20.45
CA GLN A 119 -14.44 -48.26 -19.28
C GLN A 119 -13.12 -47.56 -18.95
N LEU A 120 -13.15 -46.23 -18.88
CA LEU A 120 -12.04 -45.39 -18.45
C LEU A 120 -11.64 -45.77 -17.02
N LYS A 121 -10.51 -46.46 -16.89
CA LYS A 121 -9.90 -46.79 -15.60
C LYS A 121 -8.91 -45.68 -15.27
N VAL A 122 -9.31 -44.76 -14.39
CA VAL A 122 -8.41 -43.75 -13.82
C VAL A 122 -7.42 -44.50 -12.92
N VAL A 123 -6.20 -44.70 -13.42
CA VAL A 123 -5.07 -45.24 -12.64
C VAL A 123 -4.28 -44.06 -12.12
N ASN A 124 -4.21 -43.93 -10.79
CA ASN A 124 -3.46 -42.89 -10.11
C ASN A 124 -1.96 -43.21 -10.25
N LEU A 125 -1.25 -42.49 -11.13
CA LEU A 125 0.15 -42.74 -11.49
C LEU A 125 1.18 -42.08 -10.56
N ILE A 126 0.74 -41.50 -9.44
CA ILE A 126 1.66 -40.92 -8.47
C ILE A 126 1.83 -41.92 -7.34
N ASP A 127 2.92 -42.69 -7.43
CA ASP A 127 3.41 -43.53 -6.34
C ASP A 127 4.17 -42.63 -5.35
N TRP A 128 3.51 -42.27 -4.25
CA TRP A 128 4.08 -41.45 -3.18
C TRP A 128 5.00 -42.25 -2.24
N GLY A 129 5.21 -43.55 -2.51
CA GLY A 129 6.04 -44.43 -1.67
C GLY A 129 7.54 -44.17 -1.75
N GLU A 130 8.02 -43.39 -2.73
CA GLU A 130 9.46 -43.06 -2.87
C GLU A 130 9.89 -41.79 -2.11
N CYS A 131 8.97 -41.08 -1.43
CA CYS A 131 9.32 -39.88 -0.67
C CYS A 131 9.54 -40.11 0.84
N ASP A 132 9.42 -41.33 1.36
CA ASP A 132 9.83 -41.67 2.72
C ASP A 132 11.32 -42.06 2.76
N VAL A 133 12.20 -41.06 2.61
CA VAL A 133 13.62 -41.24 2.93
C VAL A 133 13.77 -41.28 4.44
N ALA A 134 13.94 -42.49 4.98
CA ALA A 134 14.34 -42.71 6.35
C ALA A 134 15.67 -42.01 6.62
N GLN A 135 15.64 -40.98 7.46
CA GLN A 135 16.83 -40.30 7.97
C GLN A 135 17.57 -41.26 8.92
N GLU A 136 18.49 -42.04 8.36
CA GLU A 136 19.37 -42.96 9.08
C GLU A 136 20.34 -42.17 9.97
N LEU A 137 20.01 -42.15 11.27
CA LEU A 137 20.85 -41.68 12.36
C LEU A 137 21.43 -42.91 13.07
N ALA A 138 22.56 -43.41 12.55
CA ALA A 138 23.50 -44.31 13.23
C ALA A 138 24.86 -44.18 12.51
N GLY A 139 26.03 -44.11 13.15
CA GLY A 139 26.35 -44.48 14.52
C GLY A 139 27.59 -43.78 15.06
N ALA A 140 27.67 -43.84 16.38
CA ALA A 140 28.76 -43.43 17.23
C ALA A 140 29.94 -44.44 17.23
N GLY A 141 31.08 -43.99 17.74
CA GLY A 141 32.24 -44.84 18.10
C GLY A 141 33.55 -44.04 18.00
N GLU A 142 33.88 -43.15 18.93
CA GLU A 142 34.62 -43.44 20.17
C GLU A 142 36.02 -44.05 19.93
N ALA A 143 37.09 -43.26 20.14
CA ALA A 143 38.34 -43.69 20.77
C ALA A 143 39.40 -42.56 20.82
N THR A 144 39.67 -42.10 22.06
CA THR A 144 41.01 -41.96 22.68
C THR A 144 42.17 -41.29 21.91
N GLY A 145 42.85 -40.35 22.59
CA GLY A 145 44.30 -40.23 22.44
C GLY A 145 44.88 -38.84 22.66
N SER A 146 45.50 -38.65 23.82
CA SER A 146 46.48 -37.59 24.11
C SER A 146 47.51 -37.41 22.98
N SER A 147 47.94 -36.17 22.74
CA SER A 147 49.34 -35.75 22.93
C SER A 147 49.58 -34.31 22.47
N ALA A 148 50.37 -33.61 23.28
CA ALA A 148 51.10 -32.42 22.91
C ALA A 148 52.09 -32.71 21.76
N SER A 149 52.22 -31.77 20.82
CA SER A 149 53.50 -31.34 20.24
C SER A 149 53.30 -30.20 19.24
N THR A 150 53.78 -29.03 19.63
CA THR A 150 54.86 -28.29 18.97
C THR A 150 55.22 -28.73 17.54
N MET A 151 55.02 -27.85 16.56
CA MET A 151 55.97 -27.58 15.46
C MET A 151 55.72 -26.16 14.91
N ALA A 152 56.79 -25.36 14.88
CA ALA A 152 56.88 -24.00 14.33
C ALA A 152 57.06 -24.00 12.79
N PRO A 153 57.23 -22.83 12.12
CA PRO A 153 58.58 -22.25 11.97
C PRO A 153 58.62 -20.69 12.05
N PRO A 154 59.81 -20.06 12.01
CA PRO A 154 60.09 -18.80 12.68
C PRO A 154 60.03 -17.56 11.79
N VAL A 155 59.68 -16.42 12.43
CA VAL A 155 59.85 -15.08 11.88
C VAL A 155 61.33 -14.68 12.05
N GLU A 156 61.96 -14.38 10.92
CA GLU A 156 63.37 -14.05 10.76
C GLU A 156 63.84 -12.88 11.62
N ALA A 157 65.00 -13.10 12.24
CA ALA A 157 65.81 -12.09 12.88
C ALA A 157 66.45 -11.18 11.82
N ARG A 158 66.40 -9.89 12.09
CA ARG A 158 67.15 -8.82 11.41
C ARG A 158 68.65 -9.14 11.46
N HIS A 159 69.24 -9.51 10.32
CA HIS A 159 70.66 -9.35 10.08
C HIS A 159 70.92 -8.00 9.42
N THR A 160 71.59 -7.12 10.15
CA THR A 160 72.24 -5.92 9.64
C THR A 160 73.44 -6.30 8.76
N PRO A 161 73.66 -5.62 7.62
CA PRO A 161 74.87 -5.82 6.81
C PRO A 161 76.09 -5.21 7.51
N PRO A 162 77.27 -5.87 7.52
CA PRO A 162 78.50 -5.21 7.90
C PRO A 162 79.03 -4.35 6.75
N ASP A 163 79.27 -3.10 7.11
CA ASP A 163 79.93 -2.04 6.37
C ASP A 163 81.38 -2.42 5.98
N PRO A 164 81.80 -2.35 4.71
CA PRO A 164 83.20 -2.46 4.33
C PRO A 164 83.79 -1.05 4.16
N ARG A 165 84.00 -0.34 5.26
CA ARG A 165 84.81 0.89 5.28
C ARG A 165 85.69 0.94 6.51
N GLY A 166 87.00 0.87 6.30
CA GLY A 166 87.98 1.41 7.23
C GLY A 166 88.97 0.41 7.82
N GLY A 167 89.91 -0.06 7.00
CA GLY A 167 91.20 -0.58 7.46
C GLY A 167 92.18 -0.36 6.31
N GLY A 168 92.98 0.69 6.31
CA GLY A 168 93.94 0.99 7.36
C GLY A 168 95.23 0.29 6.96
N GLU A 169 95.96 0.93 6.06
CA GLU A 169 97.32 0.58 5.65
C GLU A 169 98.18 0.32 6.90
N MET A 170 98.57 -0.93 7.11
CA MET A 170 99.67 -1.28 8.00
C MET A 170 100.72 -2.02 7.16
N ASN A 171 101.58 -1.18 6.63
CA ASN A 171 102.91 -1.45 6.13
C ASN A 171 103.68 -2.34 7.13
N PHE A 172 103.76 -3.65 6.86
CA PHE A 172 104.63 -4.56 7.62
C PHE A 172 105.79 -5.02 6.74
N GLN A 173 106.80 -4.16 6.75
CA GLN A 173 108.14 -4.38 6.26
C GLN A 173 108.87 -5.30 7.27
N GLU A 174 108.79 -6.62 7.07
CA GLU A 174 109.65 -7.55 7.80
C GLU A 174 110.81 -8.06 6.92
N SER A 175 111.93 -7.42 7.19
CA SER A 175 113.28 -7.82 6.86
C SER A 175 113.70 -9.00 7.74
N PHE A 176 113.94 -10.18 7.15
CA PHE A 176 114.83 -11.18 7.75
C PHE A 176 115.71 -11.83 6.68
N GLY A 177 116.97 -11.41 6.68
CA GLY A 177 118.03 -12.27 7.22
C GLY A 177 118.48 -13.42 6.33
N SER A 178 119.61 -13.19 5.66
CA SER A 178 120.49 -14.16 5.04
C SER A 178 120.92 -15.35 5.94
N ALA A 179 121.28 -16.43 5.23
CA ALA A 179 122.34 -17.44 5.50
C ALA A 179 121.95 -18.76 6.22
N PRO A 180 122.75 -19.84 6.11
CA PRO A 180 123.57 -20.30 4.97
C PRO A 180 123.36 -21.78 4.60
N ASN A 181 123.75 -22.07 3.36
CA ASN A 181 124.34 -23.29 2.80
C ASN A 181 124.74 -24.41 3.80
N LEU A 182 124.09 -25.58 3.71
CA LEU A 182 124.62 -26.86 4.20
C LEU A 182 124.41 -27.96 3.13
N ALA A 183 125.45 -28.78 3.01
CA ALA A 183 125.78 -29.72 1.95
C ALA A 183 124.84 -30.95 1.81
N PRO A 184 124.93 -31.71 0.70
CA PRO A 184 123.98 -32.76 0.35
C PRO A 184 124.37 -34.12 0.96
N VAL A 185 123.44 -34.73 1.69
CA VAL A 185 123.50 -36.14 2.11
C VAL A 185 122.68 -36.97 1.10
N PRO A 186 123.26 -37.98 0.43
CA PRO A 186 122.51 -38.81 -0.51
C PRO A 186 121.70 -39.85 0.27
N GLN A 187 120.42 -39.57 0.49
CA GLN A 187 119.47 -40.55 1.02
C GLN A 187 118.74 -41.26 -0.14
N PRO A 188 118.64 -42.60 -0.13
CA PRO A 188 117.94 -43.38 -1.15
C PRO A 188 116.40 -43.30 -1.04
N GLY A 189 115.85 -42.13 -0.66
CA GLY A 189 114.41 -41.84 -0.60
C GLY A 189 113.94 -40.76 -1.60
N ASN A 190 114.82 -40.28 -2.49
CA ASN A 190 114.50 -39.21 -3.44
C ASN A 190 113.46 -39.62 -4.50
N GLN A 191 113.31 -40.91 -4.77
CA GLN A 191 112.33 -41.40 -5.74
C GLN A 191 110.90 -41.27 -5.18
N ASP A 192 110.72 -41.58 -3.89
CA ASP A 192 109.44 -41.42 -3.19
C ASP A 192 109.04 -39.94 -3.04
N LEU A 193 110.02 -39.05 -2.85
CA LEU A 193 109.75 -37.61 -2.83
C LEU A 193 109.33 -37.07 -4.20
N LEU A 194 109.89 -37.59 -5.30
CA LEU A 194 109.49 -37.18 -6.64
C LEU A 194 108.09 -37.68 -7.01
N THR A 195 107.71 -38.90 -6.63
CA THR A 195 106.35 -39.40 -6.82
C THR A 195 105.35 -38.63 -5.96
N GLU A 196 105.69 -38.30 -4.71
CA GLU A 196 104.85 -37.45 -3.86
C GLU A 196 104.69 -36.03 -4.43
N ILE A 197 105.77 -35.43 -4.94
CA ILE A 197 105.68 -34.13 -5.62
C ILE A 197 104.78 -34.20 -6.86
N GLN A 198 104.84 -35.29 -7.64
CA GLN A 198 103.94 -35.49 -8.78
C GLN A 198 102.49 -35.67 -8.33
N HIS A 199 102.24 -36.44 -7.27
CA HIS A 199 100.92 -36.63 -6.68
C HIS A 199 100.33 -35.32 -6.14
N LEU A 200 101.10 -34.53 -5.39
CA LEU A 200 100.68 -33.21 -4.90
C LEU A 200 100.38 -32.24 -6.06
N ARG A 201 101.17 -32.29 -7.14
CA ARG A 201 100.90 -31.50 -8.35
C ARG A 201 99.60 -31.92 -9.03
N GLN A 202 99.32 -33.22 -9.09
CA GLN A 202 98.06 -33.74 -9.62
C GLN A 202 96.89 -33.28 -8.76
N MET A 203 96.97 -33.43 -7.43
CA MET A 203 95.91 -32.95 -6.53
C MET A 203 95.67 -31.45 -6.64
N LEU A 204 96.72 -30.64 -6.84
CA LEU A 204 96.57 -29.20 -7.08
C LEU A 204 95.94 -28.90 -8.44
N ALA A 205 96.26 -29.68 -9.48
CA ALA A 205 95.61 -29.56 -10.78
C ALA A 205 94.13 -29.91 -10.69
N ASP A 206 93.78 -31.05 -10.07
CA ASP A 206 92.41 -31.50 -9.87
C ASP A 206 91.61 -30.50 -9.02
N ALA A 207 92.20 -29.95 -7.95
CA ALA A 207 91.56 -28.93 -7.12
C ALA A 207 91.34 -27.59 -7.85
N ASN A 208 92.19 -27.25 -8.82
CA ASN A 208 91.98 -26.08 -9.67
C ASN A 208 90.88 -26.35 -10.71
N GLU A 209 90.86 -27.54 -11.31
CA GLU A 209 89.80 -27.96 -12.24
C GLU A 209 88.44 -27.98 -11.54
N GLU A 210 88.34 -28.51 -10.32
CA GLU A 210 87.11 -28.48 -9.52
C GLU A 210 86.63 -27.05 -9.25
N LYS A 211 87.55 -26.13 -8.91
CA LYS A 211 87.22 -24.71 -8.73
C LYS A 211 86.75 -24.06 -10.03
N ASP A 212 87.38 -24.37 -11.16
CA ASP A 212 86.97 -23.84 -12.46
C ASP A 212 85.56 -24.34 -12.84
N ILE A 213 85.24 -25.60 -12.54
CA ILE A 213 83.89 -26.16 -12.71
C ILE A 213 82.89 -25.44 -11.79
N GLN A 214 83.22 -25.24 -10.50
CA GLN A 214 82.35 -24.51 -9.57
C GLN A 214 82.11 -23.07 -10.03
N VAL A 215 83.14 -22.38 -10.52
CA VAL A 215 83.02 -21.02 -11.07
C VAL A 215 82.15 -21.02 -12.33
N ALA A 216 82.26 -22.03 -13.20
CA ALA A 216 81.40 -22.17 -14.38
C ALA A 216 79.94 -22.35 -13.99
N ILE A 217 79.64 -23.23 -13.02
CA ILE A 217 78.27 -23.45 -12.51
C ILE A 217 77.69 -22.15 -11.94
N VAL A 218 78.44 -21.43 -11.10
CA VAL A 218 77.98 -20.17 -10.52
C VAL A 218 77.76 -19.10 -11.59
N ARG A 219 78.59 -19.07 -12.65
CA ARG A 219 78.38 -18.14 -13.79
C ARG A 219 77.10 -18.46 -14.54
N ASP A 220 76.83 -19.74 -14.80
CA ASP A 220 75.61 -20.17 -15.48
C ASP A 220 74.37 -19.86 -14.62
N GLU A 221 74.42 -20.14 -13.31
CA GLU A 221 73.36 -19.76 -12.37
C GLU A 221 73.12 -18.23 -12.36
N VAL A 222 74.18 -17.43 -12.35
CA VAL A 222 74.06 -15.96 -12.42
C VAL A 222 73.44 -15.52 -13.75
N LEU A 223 73.79 -16.15 -14.87
CA LEU A 223 73.19 -15.86 -16.17
C LEU A 223 71.70 -16.24 -16.21
N GLU A 224 71.31 -17.39 -15.67
CA GLU A 224 69.91 -17.80 -15.55
C GLU A 224 69.11 -16.83 -14.69
N LYS A 225 69.64 -16.43 -13.52
CA LYS A 225 68.99 -15.42 -12.66
C LYS A 225 68.90 -14.07 -13.36
N GLN A 226 69.92 -13.69 -14.12
CA GLN A 226 69.91 -12.45 -14.89
C GLN A 226 68.82 -12.46 -15.98
N GLN A 227 68.62 -13.59 -16.66
CA GLN A 227 67.52 -13.78 -17.62
C GLN A 227 66.16 -13.76 -16.92
N GLN A 228 66.02 -14.43 -15.77
CA GLN A 228 64.79 -14.42 -14.98
C GLN A 228 64.39 -13.01 -14.52
N ILE A 229 65.37 -12.19 -14.11
CA ILE A 229 65.13 -10.78 -13.75
C ILE A 229 64.66 -9.97 -14.96
N GLN A 230 65.26 -10.18 -16.14
CA GLN A 230 64.85 -9.49 -17.36
C GLN A 230 63.42 -9.85 -17.77
N GLU A 231 63.06 -11.13 -17.71
CA GLU A 231 61.71 -11.60 -18.01
C GLU A 231 60.66 -11.05 -17.03
N LEU A 232 60.95 -11.07 -15.73
CA LEU A 232 60.06 -10.48 -14.72
C LEU A 232 59.91 -8.96 -14.92
N THR A 233 60.97 -8.27 -15.32
CA THR A 233 60.92 -6.84 -15.64
C THR A 233 60.03 -6.58 -16.87
N ARG A 234 60.11 -7.44 -17.89
CA ARG A 234 59.25 -7.39 -19.07
C ARG A 234 57.78 -7.59 -18.68
N GLN A 235 57.45 -8.64 -17.93
CA GLN A 235 56.10 -8.94 -17.46
C GLN A 235 55.52 -7.81 -16.59
N LYS A 236 56.34 -7.21 -15.72
CA LYS A 236 55.93 -6.03 -14.94
C LYS A 236 55.57 -4.85 -15.85
N SER A 237 56.37 -4.58 -16.88
CA SER A 237 56.09 -3.47 -17.80
C SER A 237 54.82 -3.69 -18.63
N GLU A 238 54.55 -4.93 -19.03
CA GLU A 238 53.34 -5.30 -19.78
C GLU A 238 52.07 -5.18 -18.92
N THR A 239 52.12 -5.66 -17.68
CA THR A 239 50.99 -5.54 -16.73
C THR A 239 50.72 -4.08 -16.34
N GLU A 240 51.76 -3.26 -16.16
CA GLU A 240 51.61 -1.82 -15.94
C GLU A 240 51.02 -1.10 -17.16
N ALA A 241 51.34 -1.54 -18.38
CA ALA A 241 50.72 -1.02 -19.61
C ALA A 241 49.23 -1.35 -19.69
N LEU A 242 48.84 -2.61 -19.41
CA LEU A 242 47.43 -3.03 -19.38
C LEU A 242 46.62 -2.30 -18.30
N LEU A 243 47.19 -2.09 -17.11
CA LEU A 243 46.54 -1.31 -16.06
C LEU A 243 46.33 0.15 -16.48
N ARG A 244 47.29 0.74 -17.19
CA ARG A 244 47.16 2.11 -17.71
C ARG A 244 46.05 2.20 -18.76
N GLU A 245 45.97 1.23 -19.67
CA GLU A 245 44.91 1.14 -20.68
C GLU A 245 43.53 0.97 -20.03
N ALA A 246 43.40 0.06 -19.05
CA ALA A 246 42.14 -0.15 -18.33
C ALA A 246 41.67 1.10 -17.59
N ARG A 247 42.58 1.82 -16.92
CA ARG A 247 42.27 3.11 -16.28
C ARG A 247 41.80 4.15 -17.29
N GLN A 248 42.44 4.22 -18.45
CA GLN A 248 42.04 5.16 -19.50
C GLN A 248 40.65 4.82 -20.07
N LYS A 249 40.32 3.53 -20.22
CA LYS A 249 38.96 3.10 -20.61
C LYS A 249 37.92 3.54 -19.58
N ILE A 250 38.17 3.30 -18.29
CA ILE A 250 37.27 3.73 -17.22
C ILE A 250 37.08 5.25 -17.23
N GLU A 251 38.14 6.03 -17.45
CA GLU A 251 38.04 7.50 -17.50
C GLU A 251 37.29 8.01 -18.75
N ASN A 252 37.47 7.36 -19.90
CA ASN A 252 36.70 7.64 -21.10
C ASN A 252 35.20 7.29 -20.92
N ASP A 253 34.89 6.16 -20.30
CA ASP A 253 33.51 5.73 -20.03
C ASP A 253 32.86 6.65 -18.99
N ALA A 254 33.60 7.07 -17.97
CA ALA A 254 33.14 8.02 -16.97
C ALA A 254 32.85 9.41 -17.57
N SER A 255 33.69 9.90 -18.48
CA SER A 255 33.43 11.17 -19.19
C SER A 255 32.25 11.06 -20.16
N HIS A 256 32.09 9.95 -20.88
CA HIS A 256 30.93 9.75 -21.75
C HIS A 256 29.59 9.63 -21.02
N THR A 257 29.58 9.00 -19.84
CA THR A 257 28.36 8.85 -19.02
C THR A 257 27.99 10.13 -18.25
N ALA A 258 28.98 10.93 -17.83
CA ALA A 258 28.75 12.20 -17.16
C ALA A 258 28.14 13.28 -18.07
N ASP A 259 28.52 13.33 -19.36
CA ASP A 259 28.13 14.41 -20.26
C ASP A 259 26.80 14.16 -21.01
N ALA A 260 26.36 12.92 -21.19
CA ALA A 260 25.19 12.60 -22.03
C ALA A 260 23.90 12.25 -21.25
N ALA A 261 23.99 11.53 -20.13
CA ALA A 261 22.79 10.97 -19.48
C ALA A 261 22.22 11.86 -18.35
N VAL A 262 23.07 12.63 -17.67
CA VAL A 262 22.67 13.45 -16.52
C VAL A 262 21.74 14.62 -16.89
N PRO A 263 21.94 15.38 -17.99
CA PRO A 263 21.06 16.51 -18.29
C PRO A 263 19.67 16.10 -18.76
N GLU A 264 19.55 14.96 -19.46
CA GLU A 264 18.26 14.43 -19.94
C GLU A 264 17.42 13.90 -18.78
N GLN A 265 18.01 13.09 -17.89
CA GLN A 265 17.34 12.61 -16.68
C GLN A 265 16.96 13.76 -15.74
N LEU A 266 17.80 14.80 -15.65
CA LEU A 266 17.47 15.98 -14.83
C LEU A 266 16.33 16.80 -15.44
N ALA A 267 16.25 16.91 -16.77
CA ALA A 267 15.14 17.54 -17.46
C ALA A 267 13.83 16.75 -17.28
N GLU A 268 13.89 15.42 -17.36
CA GLU A 268 12.74 14.56 -17.10
C GLU A 268 12.25 14.67 -15.64
N VAL A 269 13.16 14.65 -14.67
CA VAL A 269 12.82 14.87 -13.25
C VAL A 269 12.21 16.26 -13.02
N GLN A 270 12.69 17.29 -13.72
CA GLN A 270 12.09 18.63 -13.65
C GLN A 270 10.68 18.66 -14.26
N GLN A 271 10.46 17.98 -15.38
CA GLN A 271 9.15 17.86 -16.00
C GLN A 271 8.16 17.10 -15.10
N LEU A 272 8.59 15.98 -14.50
CA LEU A 272 7.78 15.23 -13.54
C LEU A 272 7.44 16.07 -12.31
N ARG A 273 8.40 16.84 -11.77
CA ARG A 273 8.13 17.78 -10.67
C ARG A 273 7.13 18.87 -11.05
N ALA A 274 7.18 19.38 -12.28
CA ALA A 274 6.20 20.35 -12.77
C ALA A 274 4.80 19.73 -12.87
N HIS A 275 4.68 18.49 -13.36
CA HIS A 275 3.41 17.77 -13.38
C HIS A 275 2.86 17.47 -11.98
N VAL A 276 3.72 17.10 -11.03
CA VAL A 276 3.33 16.91 -9.62
C VAL A 276 2.82 18.22 -9.03
N ALA A 277 3.52 19.34 -9.21
CA ALA A 277 3.08 20.64 -8.74
C ALA A 277 1.75 21.10 -9.38
N GLU A 278 1.54 20.81 -10.67
CA GLU A 278 0.26 21.07 -11.35
C GLU A 278 -0.87 20.21 -10.78
N ALA A 279 -0.59 18.94 -10.47
CA ALA A 279 -1.56 18.03 -9.85
C ALA A 279 -1.91 18.49 -8.42
N GLU A 280 -0.92 18.88 -7.62
CA GLU A 280 -1.11 19.45 -6.28
C GLU A 280 -1.96 20.73 -6.32
N ALA A 281 -1.71 21.64 -7.28
CA ALA A 281 -2.52 22.85 -7.43
C ALA A 281 -3.97 22.55 -7.86
N LYS A 282 -4.19 21.52 -8.70
CA LYS A 282 -5.54 21.06 -9.05
C LYS A 282 -6.26 20.48 -7.83
N LEU A 283 -5.56 19.69 -7.02
CA LEU A 283 -6.04 19.14 -5.75
C LEU A 283 -6.52 20.24 -4.80
N GLU A 284 -5.68 21.25 -4.53
CA GLU A 284 -6.07 22.41 -3.69
C GLU A 284 -7.29 23.16 -4.27
N ALA A 285 -7.38 23.30 -5.60
CA ALA A 285 -8.53 23.91 -6.25
C ALA A 285 -9.81 23.08 -6.11
N TRP A 286 -9.73 21.74 -6.11
CA TRP A 286 -10.87 20.86 -5.87
C TRP A 286 -11.29 20.88 -4.39
N GLU A 287 -10.35 20.87 -3.45
CA GLU A 287 -10.63 20.97 -2.01
C GLU A 287 -11.34 22.30 -1.66
N THR A 288 -10.88 23.42 -2.22
CA THR A 288 -11.53 24.71 -2.02
C THR A 288 -12.94 24.76 -2.62
N LYS A 289 -13.15 24.11 -3.78
CA LYS A 289 -14.48 23.97 -4.39
C LYS A 289 -15.41 23.10 -3.54
N ASP A 290 -14.92 21.99 -3.01
CA ASP A 290 -15.69 21.10 -2.13
C ASP A 290 -16.08 21.80 -0.81
N ALA A 291 -15.13 22.54 -0.21
CA ALA A 291 -15.39 23.38 0.95
C ALA A 291 -16.47 24.44 0.67
N ALA A 292 -16.41 25.09 -0.51
CA ALA A 292 -17.43 26.06 -0.91
C ALA A 292 -18.82 25.41 -1.08
N THR A 293 -18.90 24.25 -1.74
CA THR A 293 -20.18 23.52 -1.89
C THR A 293 -20.72 23.00 -0.57
N SER A 294 -19.85 22.58 0.35
CA SER A 294 -20.23 22.16 1.69
C SER A 294 -20.84 23.31 2.50
N VAL A 295 -20.24 24.51 2.43
CA VAL A 295 -20.80 25.73 3.04
C VAL A 295 -22.16 26.09 2.42
N GLU A 296 -22.32 25.98 1.09
CA GLU A 296 -23.60 26.21 0.42
C GLU A 296 -24.68 25.22 0.89
N ILE A 297 -24.35 23.93 1.02
CA ILE A 297 -25.26 22.91 1.56
C ILE A 297 -25.65 23.24 3.01
N GLN A 298 -24.71 23.66 3.85
CA GLN A 298 -25.01 24.07 5.23
C GLN A 298 -25.94 25.29 5.28
N GLN A 299 -25.70 26.30 4.44
CA GLN A 299 -26.56 27.46 4.34
C GLN A 299 -27.97 27.09 3.86
N LEU A 300 -28.09 26.20 2.87
CA LEU A 300 -29.38 25.72 2.39
C LEU A 300 -30.12 24.95 3.49
N ARG A 301 -29.46 24.02 4.19
CA ARG A 301 -30.06 23.29 5.32
C ARG A 301 -30.53 24.21 6.44
N ALA A 302 -29.73 25.22 6.80
CA ALA A 302 -30.11 26.21 7.80
C ALA A 302 -31.35 27.02 7.37
N ARG A 303 -31.42 27.42 6.10
CA ARG A 303 -32.59 28.09 5.53
C ARG A 303 -33.83 27.19 5.55
N VAL A 304 -33.70 25.90 5.21
CA VAL A 304 -34.81 24.94 5.31
C VAL A 304 -35.31 24.85 6.74
N ALA A 305 -34.42 24.64 7.71
CA ALA A 305 -34.79 24.56 9.12
C ALA A 305 -35.46 25.84 9.63
N GLU A 306 -34.99 27.01 9.21
CA GLU A 306 -35.62 28.29 9.53
C GLU A 306 -37.03 28.41 8.94
N THR A 307 -37.20 28.07 7.66
CA THR A 307 -38.52 28.09 7.01
C THR A 307 -39.49 27.09 7.63
N GLU A 308 -39.03 25.89 7.99
CA GLU A 308 -39.83 24.89 8.70
C GLU A 308 -40.25 25.39 10.09
N ALA A 309 -39.35 26.01 10.84
CA ALA A 309 -39.66 26.60 12.14
C ALA A 309 -40.65 27.78 12.02
N GLN A 310 -40.52 28.61 10.97
CA GLN A 310 -41.47 29.69 10.68
C GLN A 310 -42.86 29.13 10.33
N LEU A 311 -42.93 28.07 9.51
CA LEU A 311 -44.19 27.41 9.16
C LEU A 311 -44.84 26.76 10.39
N GLU A 312 -44.06 26.05 11.21
CA GLU A 312 -44.57 25.41 12.42
C GLU A 312 -45.04 26.45 13.45
N GLY A 313 -44.38 27.61 13.52
CA GLY A 313 -44.80 28.75 14.33
C GLY A 313 -46.06 29.46 13.81
N GLN A 314 -46.29 29.47 12.49
CA GLN A 314 -47.48 30.06 11.86
C GLN A 314 -48.72 29.15 11.95
N LYS A 315 -48.55 27.82 11.90
CA LYS A 315 -49.66 26.85 12.06
C LYS A 315 -50.63 27.15 13.21
N PRO A 316 -50.20 27.39 14.47
CA PRO A 316 -51.14 27.69 15.55
C PRO A 316 -51.84 29.05 15.38
N HIS A 317 -51.17 30.03 14.77
CA HIS A 317 -51.77 31.32 14.47
C HIS A 317 -52.83 31.19 13.37
N ASP A 318 -52.48 30.53 12.27
CA ASP A 318 -53.39 30.31 11.14
C ASP A 318 -54.56 29.41 11.55
N GLN A 319 -54.33 28.36 12.35
CA GLN A 319 -55.41 27.54 12.92
C GLN A 319 -56.33 28.35 13.83
N SER A 320 -55.78 29.22 14.68
CA SER A 320 -56.57 30.11 15.54
C SER A 320 -57.35 31.14 14.72
N GLU A 321 -56.75 31.72 13.67
CA GLU A 321 -57.42 32.65 12.76
C GLU A 321 -58.53 31.96 11.97
N VAL A 322 -58.29 30.76 11.44
CA VAL A 322 -59.31 29.93 10.77
C VAL A 322 -60.48 29.61 11.72
N LEU A 323 -60.20 29.23 12.96
CA LEU A 323 -61.24 28.98 13.97
C LEU A 323 -62.03 30.26 14.30
N HIS A 324 -61.35 31.40 14.42
CA HIS A 324 -62.01 32.70 14.67
C HIS A 324 -62.86 33.15 13.48
N LEU A 325 -62.37 33.00 12.25
CA LEU A 325 -63.10 33.34 11.04
C LEU A 325 -64.30 32.42 10.84
N ARG A 326 -64.17 31.11 11.10
CA ARG A 326 -65.31 30.17 11.10
C ARG A 326 -66.36 30.56 12.14
N ALA A 327 -65.95 30.80 13.38
CA ALA A 327 -66.88 31.22 14.43
C ALA A 327 -67.61 32.52 14.07
N ARG A 328 -66.91 33.48 13.46
CA ARG A 328 -67.50 34.75 13.02
C ARG A 328 -68.39 34.60 11.77
N ALA A 329 -68.08 33.66 10.88
CA ALA A 329 -68.94 33.31 9.76
C ALA A 329 -70.22 32.60 10.25
N ASP A 330 -70.11 31.65 11.18
CA ASP A 330 -71.24 30.96 11.81
C ASP A 330 -72.14 31.96 12.56
N GLU A 331 -71.55 32.93 13.28
CA GLU A 331 -72.27 34.01 13.96
C GLU A 331 -73.00 34.93 12.97
N ALA A 332 -72.33 35.33 11.88
CA ALA A 332 -72.95 36.15 10.83
C ALA A 332 -74.08 35.39 10.11
N GLU A 333 -73.93 34.09 9.84
CA GLU A 333 -74.98 33.26 9.25
C GLU A 333 -76.16 33.09 10.21
N ALA A 334 -75.90 32.91 11.51
CA ALA A 334 -76.93 32.85 12.54
C ALA A 334 -77.71 34.18 12.64
N LEU A 335 -77.01 35.32 12.60
CA LEU A 335 -77.63 36.64 12.57
C LEU A 335 -78.45 36.87 11.30
N LEU A 336 -77.96 36.46 10.13
CA LEU A 336 -78.71 36.52 8.88
C LEU A 336 -79.97 35.67 8.93
N LYS A 337 -79.89 34.43 9.46
CA LYS A 337 -81.07 33.57 9.66
C LYS A 337 -82.05 34.18 10.66
N ALA A 338 -81.57 34.78 11.74
CA ALA A 338 -82.41 35.45 12.73
C ALA A 338 -83.13 36.69 12.14
N LEU A 339 -82.43 37.50 11.33
CA LEU A 339 -83.03 38.63 10.62
C LEU A 339 -84.05 38.17 9.57
N GLN A 340 -83.73 37.14 8.78
CA GLN A 340 -84.67 36.54 7.82
C GLN A 340 -85.93 35.96 8.50
N GLN A 341 -85.79 35.38 9.69
CA GLN A 341 -86.93 34.90 10.49
C GLN A 341 -87.72 36.04 11.15
N ARG A 342 -87.12 37.22 11.31
CA ARG A 342 -87.78 38.43 11.85
C ARG A 342 -88.56 39.20 10.78
N ASP A 343 -88.21 39.05 9.51
CA ASP A 343 -88.93 39.67 8.39
C ASP A 343 -90.42 39.30 8.27
N PRO A 344 -90.90 38.05 8.50
CA PRO A 344 -92.34 37.76 8.43
C PRO A 344 -93.15 38.38 9.58
N THR A 345 -92.57 38.62 10.76
CA THR A 345 -93.22 39.29 11.89
C THR A 345 -93.11 40.81 11.82
N ALA A 346 -91.99 41.35 11.31
CA ALA A 346 -91.80 42.78 11.11
C ALA A 346 -92.57 43.31 9.88
N GLN A 347 -92.80 42.53 8.81
CA GLN A 347 -93.69 42.93 7.71
C GLN A 347 -95.15 43.09 8.13
N ALA A 348 -95.59 42.43 9.22
CA ALA A 348 -96.91 42.65 9.80
C ALA A 348 -97.02 43.97 10.59
N GLU A 349 -95.91 44.46 11.17
CA GLU A 349 -95.85 45.73 11.93
C GLU A 349 -95.42 46.94 11.08
N ALA A 350 -94.60 46.74 10.03
CA ALA A 350 -94.13 47.78 9.12
C ALA A 350 -95.25 48.37 8.25
N ASN A 351 -96.38 47.68 8.09
CA ASN A 351 -97.60 48.26 7.50
C ASN A 351 -98.24 49.36 8.40
N ARG A 352 -97.65 49.71 9.55
CA ARG A 352 -98.11 50.81 10.43
C ARG A 352 -97.13 51.96 10.65
N GLY A 353 -95.90 51.95 10.11
CA GLY A 353 -94.95 53.03 10.41
C GLY A 353 -93.79 53.15 9.43
N ASP A 354 -93.85 54.22 8.63
CA ASP A 354 -92.75 54.71 7.79
C ASP A 354 -91.56 55.17 8.66
N ALA A 355 -90.34 54.85 8.20
CA ALA A 355 -89.03 55.29 8.68
C ALA A 355 -88.32 54.43 9.77
N ALA A 356 -87.85 53.23 9.40
CA ALA A 356 -86.71 52.56 10.07
C ALA A 356 -85.94 51.45 9.28
N PRO A 357 -86.15 51.11 7.99
CA PRO A 357 -85.49 49.94 7.38
C PRO A 357 -84.07 50.18 6.85
N GLN A 358 -83.59 51.43 6.78
CA GLN A 358 -82.36 51.76 6.05
C GLN A 358 -81.08 51.31 6.78
N ASP A 359 -81.06 51.34 8.12
CA ASP A 359 -79.87 51.05 8.94
C ASP A 359 -79.50 49.55 8.95
N GLN A 360 -80.51 48.68 8.89
CA GLN A 360 -80.32 47.22 8.84
C GLN A 360 -79.72 46.75 7.51
N THR A 361 -80.01 47.44 6.41
CA THR A 361 -79.45 47.10 5.09
C THR A 361 -77.94 47.40 5.01
N SER A 362 -77.46 48.48 5.63
CA SER A 362 -76.03 48.79 5.70
C SER A 362 -75.25 47.81 6.57
N GLU A 363 -75.84 47.31 7.65
CA GLU A 363 -75.18 46.32 8.53
C GLU A 363 -75.02 44.97 7.80
N VAL A 364 -76.05 44.53 7.06
CA VAL A 364 -75.98 43.32 6.23
C VAL A 364 -74.93 43.45 5.12
N GLU A 365 -74.83 44.60 4.44
CA GLU A 365 -73.79 44.83 3.43
C GLU A 365 -72.38 44.84 4.04
N GLN A 366 -72.18 45.43 5.22
CA GLN A 366 -70.89 45.37 5.92
C GLN A 366 -70.51 43.94 6.31
N LEU A 367 -71.47 43.11 6.76
CA LEU A 367 -71.21 41.71 7.07
C LEU A 367 -70.84 40.90 5.83
N LYS A 368 -71.48 41.15 4.68
CA LYS A 368 -71.11 40.51 3.40
C LYS A 368 -69.68 40.86 2.97
N VAL A 369 -69.30 42.14 3.05
CA VAL A 369 -67.92 42.57 2.74
C VAL A 369 -66.91 41.90 3.67
N ARG A 370 -67.22 41.83 4.96
CA ARG A 370 -66.36 41.15 5.95
C ARG A 370 -66.25 39.65 5.72
N ALA A 371 -67.31 38.99 5.26
CA ALA A 371 -67.29 37.57 4.89
C ALA A 371 -66.44 37.34 3.63
N ALA A 372 -66.62 38.15 2.58
CA ALA A 372 -65.84 38.07 1.35
C ALA A 372 -64.33 38.29 1.62
N GLN A 373 -63.96 39.26 2.46
CA GLN A 373 -62.56 39.48 2.87
C GLN A 373 -61.98 38.30 3.66
N ALA A 374 -62.80 37.63 4.49
CA ALA A 374 -62.37 36.45 5.21
C ALA A 374 -62.12 35.27 4.25
N GLU A 375 -62.98 35.08 3.26
CA GLU A 375 -62.82 34.06 2.22
C GLU A 375 -61.56 34.31 1.37
N GLU A 376 -61.29 35.55 0.97
CA GLU A 376 -60.08 35.92 0.23
C GLU A 376 -58.81 35.62 1.03
N ARG A 377 -58.80 35.94 2.33
CA ARG A 377 -57.65 35.62 3.21
C ARG A 377 -57.47 34.11 3.40
N LEU A 378 -58.56 33.33 3.48
CA LEU A 378 -58.47 31.87 3.52
C LEU A 378 -57.90 31.28 2.23
N GLN A 379 -58.31 31.80 1.06
CA GLN A 379 -57.75 31.38 -0.22
C GLN A 379 -56.25 31.73 -0.33
N ALA A 380 -55.84 32.91 0.15
CA ALA A 380 -54.43 33.29 0.16
C ALA A 380 -53.58 32.39 1.07
N LEU A 381 -54.09 32.00 2.25
CA LEU A 381 -53.40 31.05 3.14
C LEU A 381 -53.33 29.64 2.54
N GLN A 382 -54.40 29.18 1.88
CA GLN A 382 -54.40 27.90 1.16
C GLN A 382 -53.37 27.89 0.04
N GLN A 383 -53.28 28.96 -0.75
CA GLN A 383 -52.27 29.06 -1.81
C GLN A 383 -50.85 29.04 -1.23
N LYS A 384 -50.61 29.77 -0.13
CA LYS A 384 -49.32 29.77 0.55
C LYS A 384 -48.91 28.39 1.08
N ASP A 385 -49.86 27.60 1.60
CA ASP A 385 -49.59 26.23 2.05
C ASP A 385 -49.21 25.30 0.88
N VAL A 386 -49.87 25.45 -0.27
CA VAL A 386 -49.53 24.74 -1.51
C VAL A 386 -48.13 25.12 -2.00
N ASP A 387 -47.81 26.42 -2.05
CA ASP A 387 -46.50 26.91 -2.49
C ASP A 387 -45.38 26.41 -1.54
N SER A 388 -45.61 26.49 -0.23
CA SER A 388 -44.67 25.98 0.78
C SER A 388 -44.46 24.46 0.68
N SER A 389 -45.53 23.71 0.39
CA SER A 389 -45.47 22.27 0.15
C SER A 389 -44.63 21.93 -1.09
N ALA A 390 -44.79 22.70 -2.16
CA ALA A 390 -44.02 22.55 -3.39
C ALA A 390 -42.53 22.83 -3.17
N GLU A 391 -42.18 23.87 -2.40
CA GLU A 391 -40.79 24.17 -2.03
C GLU A 391 -40.17 23.03 -1.20
N LEU A 392 -40.88 22.50 -0.20
CA LEU A 392 -40.41 21.34 0.58
C LEU A 392 -40.20 20.10 -0.31
N GLN A 393 -41.06 19.89 -1.30
CA GLN A 393 -40.91 18.78 -2.23
C GLN A 393 -39.68 18.95 -3.13
N GLN A 394 -39.40 20.17 -3.61
CA GLN A 394 -38.16 20.46 -4.35
C GLN A 394 -36.91 20.22 -3.50
N LEU A 395 -36.93 20.62 -2.23
CA LEU A 395 -35.83 20.41 -1.30
C LEU A 395 -35.57 18.92 -1.03
N ARG A 396 -36.63 18.11 -0.91
CA ARG A 396 -36.51 16.64 -0.79
C ARG A 396 -35.88 16.00 -2.02
N VAL A 397 -36.25 16.46 -3.22
CA VAL A 397 -35.63 15.96 -4.47
C VAL A 397 -34.15 16.29 -4.50
N ARG A 398 -33.75 17.53 -4.19
CA ARG A 398 -32.33 17.92 -4.12
C ARG A 398 -31.56 17.13 -3.07
N ALA A 399 -32.16 16.84 -1.92
CA ALA A 399 -31.54 16.00 -0.89
C ALA A 399 -31.30 14.57 -1.40
N ALA A 400 -32.29 13.97 -2.08
CA ALA A 400 -32.15 12.65 -2.68
C ALA A 400 -31.09 12.60 -3.80
N GLU A 401 -30.99 13.65 -4.62
CA GLU A 401 -29.94 13.79 -5.64
C GLU A 401 -28.54 13.84 -5.00
N ALA A 402 -28.37 14.59 -3.91
CA ALA A 402 -27.11 14.66 -3.17
C ALA A 402 -26.73 13.31 -2.53
N GLU A 403 -27.69 12.57 -1.97
CA GLU A 403 -27.47 11.22 -1.45
C GLU A 403 -27.04 10.24 -2.56
N ALA A 404 -27.67 10.32 -3.73
CA ALA A 404 -27.29 9.51 -4.89
C ALA A 404 -25.86 9.82 -5.38
N GLN A 405 -25.45 11.09 -5.38
CA GLN A 405 -24.07 11.48 -5.70
C GLN A 405 -23.06 10.92 -4.70
N LEU A 406 -23.40 10.92 -3.41
CA LEU A 406 -22.54 10.38 -2.36
C LEU A 406 -22.35 8.86 -2.51
N GLU A 407 -23.42 8.11 -2.79
CA GLU A 407 -23.32 6.67 -3.08
C GLU A 407 -22.55 6.38 -4.38
N ALA A 408 -22.68 7.23 -5.40
CA ALA A 408 -21.87 7.12 -6.62
C ALA A 408 -20.37 7.28 -6.33
N MET A 409 -19.98 8.30 -5.54
CA MET A 409 -18.58 8.50 -5.14
C MET A 409 -18.04 7.33 -4.30
N LYS A 410 -18.84 6.76 -3.39
CA LYS A 410 -18.45 5.56 -2.64
C LYS A 410 -18.19 4.36 -3.54
N HIS A 411 -19.04 4.16 -4.56
CA HIS A 411 -18.83 3.08 -5.53
C HIS A 411 -17.58 3.30 -6.38
N GLU A 412 -17.29 4.53 -6.78
CA GLU A 412 -16.05 4.87 -7.48
C GLU A 412 -14.81 4.59 -6.61
N GLN A 413 -14.85 4.96 -5.32
CA GLN A 413 -13.79 4.64 -4.36
C GLN A 413 -13.56 3.12 -4.24
N GLN A 414 -14.63 2.34 -4.12
CA GLN A 414 -14.53 0.88 -4.06
C GLN A 414 -13.92 0.29 -5.34
N ALA A 415 -14.28 0.83 -6.51
CA ALA A 415 -13.70 0.42 -7.78
C ALA A 415 -12.20 0.72 -7.84
N LYS A 416 -11.78 1.91 -7.39
CA LYS A 416 -10.37 2.31 -7.32
C LYS A 416 -9.56 1.45 -6.32
N GLN A 417 -10.18 1.08 -5.20
CA GLN A 417 -9.58 0.16 -4.24
C GLN A 417 -9.36 -1.23 -4.85
N ALA A 418 -10.34 -1.76 -5.57
CA ALA A 418 -10.21 -3.04 -6.26
C ALA A 418 -9.13 -3.00 -7.36
N GLU A 419 -9.01 -1.89 -8.08
CA GLU A 419 -7.96 -1.65 -9.08
C GLU A 419 -6.56 -1.67 -8.44
N LEU A 420 -6.40 -1.02 -7.28
CA LEU A 420 -5.16 -1.06 -6.48
C LEU A 420 -4.80 -2.47 -6.02
N GLU A 421 -5.77 -3.24 -5.52
CA GLU A 421 -5.54 -4.63 -5.10
C GLU A 421 -5.15 -5.53 -6.28
N ALA A 422 -5.74 -5.31 -7.45
CA ALA A 422 -5.37 -6.03 -8.68
C ALA A 422 -3.93 -5.70 -9.10
N TRP A 423 -3.53 -4.43 -9.04
CA TRP A 423 -2.16 -4.00 -9.30
C TRP A 423 -1.15 -4.59 -8.30
N GLN A 424 -1.48 -4.61 -7.01
CA GLN A 424 -0.64 -5.23 -5.99
C GLN A 424 -0.42 -6.73 -6.23
N LYS A 425 -1.45 -7.45 -6.69
CA LYS A 425 -1.33 -8.86 -7.08
C LYS A 425 -0.43 -9.04 -8.30
N LYS A 426 -0.54 -8.15 -9.29
CA LYS A 426 0.31 -8.16 -10.49
C LYS A 426 1.78 -7.90 -10.14
N ASP A 427 2.04 -6.93 -9.28
CA ASP A 427 3.37 -6.59 -8.75
C ASP A 427 4.00 -7.76 -7.97
N ALA A 428 3.20 -8.43 -7.13
CA ALA A 428 3.64 -9.64 -6.43
C ALA A 428 3.99 -10.78 -7.39
N ALA A 429 3.22 -10.94 -8.48
CA ALA A 429 3.47 -11.96 -9.50
C ALA A 429 4.74 -11.66 -10.31
N THR A 430 4.95 -10.41 -10.75
CA THR A 430 6.17 -10.00 -11.46
C THR A 430 7.40 -10.13 -10.56
N SER A 431 7.29 -9.75 -9.28
CA SER A 431 8.36 -9.94 -8.30
C SER A 431 8.74 -11.41 -8.12
N ALA A 432 7.75 -12.32 -8.06
CA ALA A 432 7.98 -13.76 -8.01
C ALA A 432 8.67 -14.29 -9.28
N GLU A 433 8.28 -13.83 -10.48
CA GLU A 433 8.93 -14.17 -11.74
C GLU A 433 10.40 -13.72 -11.76
N VAL A 434 10.69 -12.49 -11.29
CA VAL A 434 12.05 -11.98 -11.15
C VAL A 434 12.89 -12.85 -10.20
N GLN A 435 12.32 -13.28 -9.07
CA GLN A 435 13.02 -14.19 -8.15
C GLN A 435 13.33 -15.55 -8.79
N GLN A 436 12.38 -16.10 -9.55
CA GLN A 436 12.57 -17.35 -10.27
C GLN A 436 13.68 -17.23 -11.33
N LEU A 437 13.69 -16.15 -12.11
CA LEU A 437 14.74 -15.90 -13.11
C LEU A 437 16.12 -15.72 -12.46
N LYS A 438 16.20 -15.00 -11.33
CA LYS A 438 17.44 -14.89 -10.55
C LYS A 438 17.96 -16.26 -10.08
N ALA A 439 17.07 -17.13 -9.61
CA ALA A 439 17.45 -18.49 -9.21
C ALA A 439 17.96 -19.31 -10.40
N GLN A 440 17.30 -19.23 -11.55
CA GLN A 440 17.74 -19.90 -12.78
C GLN A 440 19.09 -19.37 -13.29
N ALA A 441 19.32 -18.06 -13.23
CA ALA A 441 20.61 -17.45 -13.59
C ALA A 441 21.72 -17.91 -12.65
N ALA A 442 21.49 -17.96 -11.34
CA ALA A 442 22.44 -18.47 -10.37
C ALA A 442 22.78 -19.96 -10.60
N GLU A 443 21.78 -20.79 -10.94
CA GLU A 443 22.01 -22.20 -11.29
C GLU A 443 22.84 -22.35 -12.58
N ALA A 444 22.55 -21.55 -13.61
CA ALA A 444 23.32 -21.55 -14.85
C ALA A 444 24.77 -21.10 -14.63
N GLN A 445 24.98 -20.07 -13.80
CA GLN A 445 26.29 -19.59 -13.39
C GLN A 445 27.09 -20.68 -12.68
N ALA A 446 26.48 -21.38 -11.71
CA ALA A 446 27.13 -22.47 -10.97
C ALA A 446 27.53 -23.63 -11.90
N LYS A 447 26.68 -23.97 -12.89
CA LYS A 447 27.00 -24.96 -13.93
C LYS A 447 28.20 -24.53 -14.78
N LEU A 448 28.26 -23.26 -15.17
CA LEU A 448 29.37 -22.69 -15.93
C LEU A 448 30.69 -22.77 -15.14
N GLU A 449 30.67 -22.39 -13.87
CA GLU A 449 31.84 -22.48 -12.98
C GLU A 449 32.30 -23.93 -12.79
N ALA A 450 31.36 -24.88 -12.63
CA ALA A 450 31.67 -26.30 -12.54
C ALA A 450 32.32 -26.87 -13.81
N SER A 451 31.82 -26.50 -15.00
CA SER A 451 32.40 -26.88 -16.29
C SER A 451 33.80 -26.26 -16.51
N GLN A 452 34.00 -25.01 -16.08
CA GLN A 452 35.32 -24.36 -16.13
C GLN A 452 36.33 -25.04 -15.19
N ALA A 453 35.90 -25.39 -13.98
CA ALA A 453 36.75 -26.09 -13.02
C ALA A 453 37.19 -27.48 -13.52
N THR A 454 36.35 -28.17 -14.32
CA THR A 454 36.70 -29.46 -14.93
C THR A 454 37.62 -29.33 -16.16
N GLN A 455 37.55 -28.23 -16.91
CA GLN A 455 38.41 -28.00 -18.09
C GLN A 455 39.85 -27.57 -17.75
N GLY A 456 40.12 -27.02 -16.56
CA GLY A 456 41.46 -26.55 -16.15
C GLY A 456 42.57 -27.62 -16.10
N ALA A 457 42.25 -28.90 -16.29
CA ALA A 457 43.21 -30.00 -16.31
C ALA A 457 43.67 -30.45 -17.71
N GLN A 458 43.09 -29.92 -18.80
CA GLN A 458 43.47 -30.26 -20.18
C GLN A 458 44.02 -29.04 -20.94
N PRO A 459 45.00 -29.24 -21.86
CA PRO A 459 45.59 -28.17 -22.65
C PRO A 459 44.54 -27.46 -23.55
N PRO A 460 44.79 -26.21 -23.94
CA PRO A 460 43.79 -25.30 -24.50
C PRO A 460 43.42 -25.69 -25.92
N GLU A 461 42.43 -26.56 -26.07
CA GLU A 461 41.64 -26.63 -27.30
C GLU A 461 40.30 -25.91 -27.09
N GLU A 462 39.74 -25.42 -28.19
CA GLU A 462 38.67 -24.42 -28.27
C GLU A 462 37.54 -24.56 -27.23
N PRO A 463 36.98 -23.44 -26.73
CA PRO A 463 35.88 -23.49 -25.76
C PRO A 463 34.72 -24.27 -26.35
N SER A 464 34.42 -25.42 -25.72
CA SER A 464 33.33 -26.32 -26.09
C SER A 464 32.04 -25.52 -26.38
N ALA A 465 31.34 -25.88 -27.46
CA ALA A 465 30.08 -25.23 -27.88
C ALA A 465 29.05 -25.09 -26.74
N GLU A 466 29.12 -25.98 -25.75
CA GLU A 466 28.30 -25.94 -24.55
C GLU A 466 28.57 -24.70 -23.66
N VAL A 467 29.84 -24.28 -23.52
CA VAL A 467 30.21 -23.07 -22.78
C VAL A 467 29.72 -21.82 -23.50
N GLN A 468 29.77 -21.81 -24.84
CA GLN A 468 29.24 -20.69 -25.62
C GLN A 468 27.71 -20.60 -25.50
N LEU A 469 27.00 -21.73 -25.54
CA LEU A 469 25.55 -21.78 -25.35
C LEU A 469 25.14 -21.29 -23.94
N LEU A 470 25.89 -21.69 -22.90
CA LEU A 470 25.65 -21.22 -21.53
C LEU A 470 25.86 -19.71 -21.39
N ARG A 471 26.90 -19.14 -22.00
CA ARG A 471 27.12 -17.68 -22.02
C ARG A 471 25.97 -16.92 -22.69
N VAL A 472 25.48 -17.42 -23.82
CA VAL A 472 24.33 -16.82 -24.52
C VAL A 472 23.08 -16.89 -23.65
N ARG A 473 22.82 -18.01 -22.95
CA ARG A 473 21.69 -18.14 -22.03
C ARG A 473 21.81 -17.20 -20.82
N CYS A 474 23.00 -16.99 -20.26
CA CYS A 474 23.20 -16.02 -19.18
C CYS A 474 22.92 -14.60 -19.66
N ALA A 475 23.47 -14.18 -20.81
CA ALA A 475 23.21 -12.86 -21.37
C ALA A 475 21.70 -12.63 -21.64
N GLN A 476 21.00 -13.61 -22.22
CA GLN A 476 19.55 -13.52 -22.43
C GLN A 476 18.76 -13.44 -21.11
N ALA A 477 19.23 -14.11 -20.04
CA ALA A 477 18.60 -14.04 -18.73
C ALA A 477 18.83 -12.66 -18.06
N GLU A 478 20.01 -12.07 -18.25
CA GLU A 478 20.34 -10.71 -17.79
C GLU A 478 19.48 -9.66 -18.50
N ASP A 479 19.36 -9.72 -19.83
CA ASP A 479 18.50 -8.83 -20.61
C ASP A 479 17.03 -8.92 -20.16
N ARG A 480 16.52 -10.14 -19.93
CA ARG A 480 15.15 -10.34 -19.41
C ARG A 480 14.97 -9.78 -18.00
N LEU A 481 15.98 -9.89 -17.14
CA LEU A 481 15.95 -9.32 -15.80
C LEU A 481 15.90 -7.81 -15.84
N GLU A 482 16.69 -7.17 -16.71
CA GLU A 482 16.69 -5.72 -16.87
C GLU A 482 15.34 -5.20 -17.40
N ALA A 483 14.76 -5.88 -18.41
CA ALA A 483 13.44 -5.55 -18.93
C ALA A 483 12.33 -5.68 -17.86
N LEU A 484 12.37 -6.73 -17.03
CA LEU A 484 11.43 -6.88 -15.92
C LEU A 484 11.62 -5.83 -14.82
N GLN A 485 12.85 -5.43 -14.52
CA GLN A 485 13.13 -4.36 -13.56
C GLN A 485 12.59 -3.00 -14.03
N GLN A 486 12.72 -2.69 -15.33
CA GLN A 486 12.12 -1.49 -15.90
C GLN A 486 10.59 -1.53 -15.81
N LYS A 487 9.98 -2.70 -16.09
CA LYS A 487 8.53 -2.90 -15.96
C LYS A 487 8.07 -2.74 -14.51
N ASP A 488 8.78 -3.30 -13.55
CA ASP A 488 8.51 -3.20 -12.11
C ASP A 488 8.59 -1.73 -11.62
N ALA A 489 9.59 -0.98 -12.10
CA ALA A 489 9.71 0.45 -11.81
C ALA A 489 8.51 1.25 -12.36
N SER A 490 8.06 0.94 -13.57
CA SER A 490 6.89 1.59 -14.17
C SER A 490 5.59 1.26 -13.43
N SER A 491 5.36 -0.01 -13.06
CA SER A 491 4.19 -0.42 -12.29
C SER A 491 4.18 0.15 -10.88
N SER A 492 5.36 0.22 -10.23
CA SER A 492 5.51 0.85 -8.92
C SER A 492 5.12 2.33 -8.94
N ALA A 493 5.52 3.06 -9.98
CA ALA A 493 5.13 4.46 -10.18
C ALA A 493 3.61 4.62 -10.34
N GLU A 494 2.95 3.75 -11.11
CA GLU A 494 1.50 3.73 -11.26
C GLU A 494 0.78 3.42 -9.92
N VAL A 495 1.29 2.48 -9.12
CA VAL A 495 0.74 2.17 -7.79
C VAL A 495 0.85 3.38 -6.86
N VAL A 496 1.97 4.11 -6.90
CA VAL A 496 2.13 5.35 -6.12
C VAL A 496 1.10 6.41 -6.52
N GLN A 497 0.86 6.59 -7.83
CA GLN A 497 -0.17 7.52 -8.32
C GLN A 497 -1.57 7.10 -7.89
N LEU A 498 -1.92 5.81 -7.97
CA LEU A 498 -3.21 5.30 -7.53
C LEU A 498 -3.42 5.46 -6.02
N ARG A 499 -2.38 5.24 -5.20
CA ARG A 499 -2.43 5.49 -3.74
C ARG A 499 -2.68 6.96 -3.42
N ALA A 500 -2.05 7.88 -4.14
CA ALA A 500 -2.28 9.31 -3.96
C ALA A 500 -3.75 9.67 -4.27
N ARG A 501 -4.30 9.17 -5.38
CA ARG A 501 -5.72 9.37 -5.74
C ARG A 501 -6.69 8.76 -4.73
N LEU A 502 -6.35 7.60 -4.15
CA LEU A 502 -7.17 6.98 -3.09
C LEU A 502 -7.18 7.84 -1.82
N SER A 503 -6.00 8.34 -1.40
CA SER A 503 -5.88 9.23 -0.25
C SER A 503 -6.68 10.53 -0.43
N GLU A 504 -6.70 11.08 -1.64
CA GLU A 504 -7.54 12.24 -2.00
C GLU A 504 -9.03 11.92 -1.85
N ALA A 505 -9.48 10.79 -2.41
CA ALA A 505 -10.87 10.37 -2.31
C ALA A 505 -11.31 10.08 -0.85
N GLU A 506 -10.42 9.51 -0.03
CA GLU A 506 -10.65 9.30 1.40
C GLU A 506 -10.79 10.63 2.16
N ALA A 507 -9.94 11.60 1.88
CA ALA A 507 -10.04 12.94 2.48
C ALA A 507 -11.35 13.64 2.11
N GLN A 508 -11.80 13.52 0.85
CA GLN A 508 -13.10 14.03 0.39
C GLN A 508 -14.26 13.36 1.15
N LEU A 509 -14.21 12.05 1.35
CA LEU A 509 -15.23 11.33 2.12
C LEU A 509 -15.25 11.73 3.59
N GLU A 510 -14.10 11.90 4.24
CA GLU A 510 -14.05 12.40 5.61
C GLU A 510 -14.61 13.83 5.72
N ALA A 511 -14.30 14.70 4.76
CA ALA A 511 -14.83 16.06 4.71
C ALA A 511 -16.36 16.05 4.60
N LEU A 512 -16.91 15.22 3.69
CA LEU A 512 -18.34 15.02 3.55
C LEU A 512 -18.97 14.44 4.83
N GLN A 513 -18.35 13.43 5.45
CA GLN A 513 -18.85 12.84 6.70
C GLN A 513 -18.88 13.86 7.84
N ARG A 514 -17.81 14.65 8.03
CA ARG A 514 -17.78 15.73 9.03
C ARG A 514 -18.85 16.77 8.76
N SER A 515 -19.08 17.11 7.49
CA SER A 515 -20.14 18.04 7.09
C SER A 515 -21.56 17.50 7.39
N THR A 516 -21.76 16.17 7.35
CA THR A 516 -23.02 15.53 7.70
C THR A 516 -23.22 15.31 9.20
N ALA A 517 -22.14 15.23 10.00
CA ALA A 517 -22.23 15.07 11.46
C ALA A 517 -22.54 16.39 12.21
N LEU A 518 -22.07 17.53 11.69
CA LEU A 518 -22.36 18.86 12.24
C LEU A 518 -23.87 19.18 12.42
N PRO A 519 -24.77 18.87 11.47
CA PRO A 519 -26.20 19.12 11.65
C PRO A 519 -26.86 18.23 12.72
N GLU A 520 -26.34 17.04 13.02
CA GLU A 520 -26.81 16.25 14.16
C GLU A 520 -26.51 16.96 15.48
N GLN A 521 -25.30 17.48 15.66
CA GLN A 521 -24.95 18.28 16.84
C GLN A 521 -25.79 19.56 16.94
N HIS A 522 -26.02 20.27 15.83
CA HIS A 522 -26.88 21.46 15.85
C HIS A 522 -28.35 21.13 16.15
N ALA A 523 -28.85 19.98 15.69
CA ALA A 523 -30.19 19.51 16.04
C ALA A 523 -30.31 19.16 17.53
N GLU A 524 -29.30 18.48 18.10
CA GLU A 524 -29.21 18.19 19.53
C GLU A 524 -29.12 19.47 20.37
N ASP A 525 -28.30 20.44 19.97
CA ASP A 525 -28.18 21.74 20.63
C ASP A 525 -29.47 22.54 20.55
N ALA A 526 -30.16 22.53 19.40
CA ALA A 526 -31.47 23.17 19.25
C ALA A 526 -32.52 22.51 20.15
N GLN A 527 -32.50 21.18 20.29
CA GLN A 527 -33.39 20.44 21.18
C GLN A 527 -33.08 20.71 22.65
N ALA A 528 -31.80 20.79 23.03
CA ALA A 528 -31.37 21.18 24.37
C ALA A 528 -31.79 22.63 24.70
N ALA A 529 -31.63 23.56 23.76
CA ALA A 529 -32.08 24.94 23.91
C ALA A 529 -33.62 25.06 24.03
N LYS A 530 -34.38 24.19 23.35
CA LYS A 530 -35.83 24.09 23.52
C LYS A 530 -36.20 23.57 24.92
N ALA A 531 -35.55 22.49 25.38
CA ALA A 531 -35.77 21.96 26.72
C ALA A 531 -35.47 22.98 27.83
N LEU A 532 -34.39 23.78 27.68
CA LEU A 532 -34.08 24.86 28.63
C LEU A 532 -35.14 25.97 28.65
N ARG A 533 -35.72 26.32 27.48
CA ARG A 533 -36.83 27.27 27.41
C ARG A 533 -38.08 26.74 28.11
N ASP A 534 -38.40 25.47 27.95
CA ASP A 534 -39.55 24.84 28.60
C ASP A 534 -39.37 24.79 30.13
N VAL A 535 -38.17 24.42 30.61
CA VAL A 535 -37.83 24.45 32.05
C VAL A 535 -37.97 25.86 32.62
N ARG A 536 -37.47 26.88 31.89
CA ARG A 536 -37.61 28.28 32.30
C ARG A 536 -39.08 28.71 32.37
N MET A 537 -39.86 28.42 31.33
CA MET A 537 -41.30 28.70 31.30
C MET A 537 -42.03 28.05 32.47
N HIS A 538 -41.69 26.81 32.80
CA HIS A 538 -42.28 26.11 33.93
C HIS A 538 -41.91 26.74 35.27
N ALA A 539 -40.64 27.16 35.44
CA ALA A 539 -40.19 27.88 36.63
C ALA A 539 -40.89 29.24 36.80
N GLU A 540 -41.08 29.99 35.71
CA GLU A 540 -41.82 31.26 35.71
C GLU A 540 -43.30 31.05 36.10
N GLN A 541 -43.95 30.00 35.59
CA GLN A 541 -45.31 29.62 36.00
C GLN A 541 -45.38 29.26 37.49
N GLN A 542 -44.41 28.51 38.01
CA GLN A 542 -44.34 28.18 39.44
C GLN A 542 -44.17 29.42 40.31
N LEU A 543 -43.30 30.37 39.91
CA LEU A 543 -43.13 31.64 40.60
C LEU A 543 -44.41 32.48 40.59
N ALA A 544 -45.09 32.58 39.44
CA ALA A 544 -46.37 33.28 39.34
C ALA A 544 -47.42 32.66 40.26
N TRP A 545 -47.50 31.34 40.32
CA TRP A 545 -48.39 30.62 41.23
C TRP A 545 -48.07 30.89 42.71
N ILE A 546 -46.78 30.86 43.10
CA ILE A 546 -46.35 31.20 44.47
C ILE A 546 -46.74 32.64 44.82
N LEU A 547 -46.46 33.61 43.93
CA LEU A 547 -46.78 35.03 44.14
C LEU A 547 -48.28 35.27 44.29
N GLN A 548 -49.11 34.59 43.49
CA GLN A 548 -50.56 34.63 43.59
C GLN A 548 -51.04 34.06 44.94
N ARG A 549 -50.45 32.95 45.39
CA ARG A 549 -50.79 32.31 46.66
C ARG A 549 -50.35 33.12 47.89
N MET A 550 -49.26 33.87 47.78
CA MET A 550 -48.80 34.79 48.83
C MET A 550 -49.57 36.13 48.85
N GLY A 551 -50.52 36.35 47.93
CA GLY A 551 -51.33 37.58 47.88
C GLY A 551 -50.58 38.83 47.44
N VAL A 552 -49.36 38.69 46.93
CA VAL A 552 -48.48 39.83 46.56
C VAL A 552 -48.93 40.50 45.25
N THR A 553 -49.64 39.78 44.38
CA THR A 553 -50.06 40.29 43.07
C THR A 553 -51.10 41.43 43.15
N HIS A 554 -51.91 41.49 44.21
CA HIS A 554 -52.88 42.57 44.40
C HIS A 554 -52.22 43.92 44.74
N GLN A 555 -51.09 43.92 45.43
CA GLN A 555 -50.37 45.14 45.82
C GLN A 555 -49.60 45.77 44.65
N ALA A 556 -49.05 44.96 43.74
CA ALA A 556 -48.34 45.45 42.56
C ALA A 556 -49.28 46.09 41.52
N ALA A 557 -50.50 45.55 41.35
CA ALA A 557 -51.51 46.11 40.44
C ALA A 557 -52.10 47.45 40.95
N GLU A 558 -52.17 47.66 42.27
CA GLU A 558 -52.57 48.97 42.83
C GLU A 558 -51.49 50.04 42.63
N LEU A 559 -50.20 49.70 42.78
CA LEU A 559 -49.11 50.67 42.59
C LEU A 559 -48.99 51.15 41.13
N GLN A 560 -49.34 50.33 40.14
CA GLN A 560 -49.31 50.73 38.73
C GLN A 560 -50.42 51.71 38.34
N LYS A 561 -51.52 51.79 39.10
CA LYS A 561 -52.60 52.77 38.88
C LYS A 561 -52.30 54.16 39.43
N VAL A 562 -51.37 54.29 40.38
CA VAL A 562 -51.04 55.59 41.02
C VAL A 562 -50.03 56.42 40.20
N GLY A 563 -49.35 55.82 39.20
CA GLY A 563 -48.25 56.47 38.47
C GLY A 563 -48.60 57.23 37.18
N ARG A 564 -49.86 57.26 36.70
CA ARG A 564 -50.26 58.04 35.51
C ARG A 564 -50.93 59.36 35.90
N ALA A 565 -50.14 60.31 36.41
CA ALA A 565 -50.53 61.71 36.38
C ALA A 565 -50.26 62.27 34.96
N PRO A 566 -51.20 63.01 34.34
CA PRO A 566 -50.94 63.68 33.07
C PRO A 566 -49.99 64.85 33.29
N CYS A 567 -48.82 64.82 32.64
CA CYS A 567 -47.96 65.99 32.52
C CYS A 567 -48.68 67.02 31.64
N VAL A 568 -48.94 68.20 32.21
CA VAL A 568 -49.42 69.41 31.53
C VAL A 568 -48.24 70.18 30.97
#